data_AF-A0A7K3PJ17-F1
#
_entry.id   AF-A0A7K3PJ17-F1
#
_cell.length_a   1.000
_cell.length_b   1.000
_cell.length_c   1.000
_cell.angle_alpha   90.00
_cell.angle_beta   90.00
_cell.angle_gamma   90.00
#
_symmetry.space_group_name_H-M   'P 1'
#
loop_
_entity.id
_entity.type
_entity.pdbx_description
1 polymer ?
#
loop_
_entity_poly.entity_id
_entity_poly.type
_entity_poly.pdbx_seq_one_letter_code
_entity_poly.pdbx_strand_id
1 'polypeptide(L)'
;MPRPPAGPEERKRRRRRAALLGTAAALVAAGLLISSAWLLRDAMDGNRGRDRDFSVSASGTPDPADPRASASGAAAADGDASPDGSGAAAGSGTSGTSDAPSASAEGAAAEPTAPQVRGYSGVSVDAENSVSLSDGRSRKPSEGDIGFSCARAGCELESDTSVFVRMYGEPGATYDDCRLFTAHAKSHSLPLAAASAGTEICVRHRNGDIALLVVQVKSTAMPDLGFVMADLTVWRAEKG
;
A
#
# COMPACT_ATOMS: atom_id res chain seq x y z
N MET A 1 25.73 53.27 37.83
CA MET A 1 25.33 52.02 38.52
C MET A 1 26.07 50.85 37.89
N PRO A 2 26.99 50.18 38.60
CA PRO A 2 27.64 48.97 38.09
C PRO A 2 26.66 47.79 38.10
N ARG A 3 26.58 47.03 37.00
CA ARG A 3 25.75 45.81 36.92
C ARG A 3 26.40 44.69 37.76
N PRO A 4 25.63 43.96 38.58
CA PRO A 4 26.15 42.82 39.33
C PRO A 4 26.54 41.67 38.37
N PRO A 5 27.58 40.87 38.71
CA PRO A 5 28.00 39.75 37.88
C PRO A 5 26.93 38.66 37.84
N ALA A 6 26.64 38.16 36.63
CA ALA A 6 25.66 37.11 36.39
C ALA A 6 26.05 35.80 37.12
N GLY A 7 25.08 35.20 37.80
CA GLY A 7 25.25 34.00 38.61
C GLY A 7 25.55 32.72 37.79
N PRO A 8 25.99 31.64 38.46
CA PRO A 8 26.40 30.39 37.82
C PRO A 8 25.29 29.71 36.99
N GLU A 9 24.03 29.92 37.36
CA GLU A 9 22.88 29.39 36.62
C GLU A 9 22.65 30.10 35.27
N GLU A 10 23.02 31.37 35.16
CA GLU A 10 22.92 32.11 33.89
C GLU A 10 24.03 31.70 32.91
N ARG A 11 25.20 31.30 33.43
CA ARG A 11 26.27 30.64 32.66
C ARG A 11 25.85 29.27 32.13
N LYS A 12 25.14 28.45 32.92
CA LYS A 12 24.59 27.17 32.44
C LYS A 12 23.52 27.35 31.36
N ARG A 13 22.64 28.36 31.53
CA ARG A 13 21.59 28.65 30.55
C ARG A 13 22.14 29.16 29.22
N ARG A 14 23.22 29.94 29.23
CA ARG A 14 23.97 30.32 28.01
C ARG A 14 24.71 29.14 27.37
N ARG A 15 25.33 28.25 28.16
CA ARG A 15 25.97 27.02 27.61
C ARG A 15 24.96 26.11 26.90
N ARG A 16 23.74 25.97 27.43
CA ARG A 16 22.67 25.19 26.77
C ARG A 16 22.17 25.84 25.48
N ARG A 17 22.24 27.16 25.34
CA ARG A 17 21.84 27.89 24.12
C ARG A 17 22.96 27.98 23.08
N ALA A 18 24.23 27.88 23.48
CA ALA A 18 25.37 27.84 22.57
C ALA A 18 25.65 26.44 22.01
N ALA A 19 25.07 25.38 22.57
CA ALA A 19 25.14 24.02 22.04
C ALA A 19 24.17 23.75 20.85
N LEU A 20 23.35 24.73 20.46
CA LEU A 20 22.41 24.62 19.33
C LEU A 20 22.80 25.44 18.10
N LEU A 21 23.97 26.08 18.09
CA LEU A 21 24.49 26.80 16.93
C LEU A 21 26.01 26.62 16.84
N GLY A 22 26.46 25.49 16.30
CA GLY A 22 27.87 25.33 15.97
C GLY A 22 28.33 23.90 15.79
N THR A 23 28.15 23.36 14.59
CA THR A 23 29.16 22.52 13.92
C THR A 23 28.82 22.46 12.43
N ALA A 24 29.38 23.40 11.67
CA ALA A 24 29.55 23.27 10.24
C ALA A 24 31.06 23.33 9.93
N ALA A 25 31.46 22.49 8.97
CA ALA A 25 32.69 22.48 8.18
C ALA A 25 33.82 21.50 8.56
N ALA A 26 34.00 20.57 7.61
CA ALA A 26 35.24 20.10 6.99
C ALA A 26 35.96 18.86 7.57
N LEU A 27 35.78 17.72 6.88
CA LEU A 27 36.92 16.92 6.41
C LEU A 27 36.68 16.48 4.95
N VAL A 28 37.57 16.96 4.09
CA VAL A 28 37.72 16.62 2.67
C VAL A 28 38.61 15.38 2.53
N ALA A 29 38.21 14.48 1.64
CA ALA A 29 38.99 13.48 0.89
C ALA A 29 39.76 12.38 1.63
N ALA A 30 39.36 11.11 1.38
CA ALA A 30 40.18 10.09 0.73
C ALA A 30 39.41 8.77 0.66
N GLY A 31 39.35 8.12 -0.50
CA GLY A 31 38.81 6.77 -0.64
C GLY A 31 38.31 6.42 -2.03
N LEU A 32 39.21 6.46 -3.02
CA LEU A 32 39.01 5.89 -4.34
C LEU A 32 38.70 4.38 -4.26
N LEU A 33 37.70 3.98 -5.06
CA LEU A 33 37.59 2.71 -5.79
C LEU A 33 37.62 1.41 -4.97
N ILE A 34 36.43 0.82 -4.77
CA ILE A 34 36.29 -0.63 -4.83
C ILE A 34 35.46 -0.97 -6.08
N SER A 35 36.13 -1.75 -6.91
CA SER A 35 35.86 -2.21 -8.26
C SER A 35 34.51 -2.88 -8.48
N SER A 36 33.94 -2.55 -9.63
CA SER A 36 33.00 -3.34 -10.42
C SER A 36 33.44 -4.81 -10.54
N ALA A 37 32.65 -5.74 -10.00
CA ALA A 37 32.87 -7.18 -10.17
C ALA A 37 31.71 -7.93 -10.84
N TRP A 38 30.79 -7.24 -11.54
CA TRP A 38 29.67 -7.91 -12.24
C TRP A 38 29.56 -7.61 -13.74
N LEU A 39 30.65 -7.21 -14.40
CA LEU A 39 30.70 -7.03 -15.86
C LEU A 39 31.40 -8.19 -16.61
N LEU A 40 31.64 -9.31 -15.94
CA LEU A 40 32.27 -10.51 -16.55
C LEU A 40 31.29 -11.67 -16.80
N ARG A 41 29.99 -11.40 -16.90
CA ARG A 41 28.99 -12.41 -17.28
C ARG A 41 28.33 -12.23 -18.65
N ASP A 42 28.53 -11.10 -19.33
CA ASP A 42 27.93 -10.88 -20.67
C ASP A 42 28.89 -11.18 -21.84
N ALA A 43 30.15 -11.51 -21.55
CA ALA A 43 31.15 -11.82 -22.59
C ALA A 43 31.17 -13.30 -23.03
N MET A 44 30.33 -14.18 -22.47
CA MET A 44 30.28 -15.61 -22.84
C MET A 44 29.08 -16.03 -23.69
N ASP A 45 28.08 -15.17 -23.90
CA ASP A 45 26.95 -15.48 -24.79
C ASP A 45 27.13 -14.94 -26.23
N GLY A 46 28.18 -14.15 -26.48
CA GLY A 46 28.45 -13.50 -27.77
C GLY A 46 29.03 -14.37 -28.89
N ASN A 47 29.08 -15.70 -28.76
CA ASN A 47 29.78 -16.57 -29.72
C ASN A 47 28.94 -17.71 -30.35
N ARG A 48 27.63 -17.57 -30.46
CA ARG A 48 26.83 -18.48 -31.31
C ARG A 48 25.81 -17.69 -32.13
N GLY A 49 26.19 -17.35 -33.36
CA GLY A 49 25.22 -16.87 -34.36
C GLY A 49 25.71 -15.83 -35.35
N ARG A 50 26.94 -15.96 -35.88
CA ARG A 50 27.20 -15.48 -37.26
C ARG A 50 26.99 -16.67 -38.18
N ASP A 51 26.02 -16.54 -39.08
CA ASP A 51 26.17 -16.81 -40.52
C ASP A 51 24.79 -16.86 -41.20
N ARG A 52 24.42 -15.77 -41.90
CA ARG A 52 23.80 -15.79 -43.23
C ARG A 52 23.63 -14.37 -43.78
N ASP A 53 24.69 -13.96 -44.48
CA ASP A 53 24.72 -13.38 -45.84
C ASP A 53 23.52 -12.63 -46.44
N PHE A 54 23.85 -11.41 -46.92
CA PHE A 54 23.50 -10.76 -48.20
C PHE A 54 22.00 -10.48 -48.51
N SER A 55 21.58 -9.35 -49.10
CA SER A 55 22.20 -8.41 -50.04
C SER A 55 21.40 -7.09 -50.15
N VAL A 56 21.99 -6.14 -50.87
CA VAL A 56 21.73 -4.69 -51.03
C VAL A 56 20.61 -4.32 -52.02
N SER A 57 20.02 -3.12 -51.83
CA SER A 57 19.47 -2.14 -52.82
C SER A 57 17.99 -1.81 -52.55
N ALA A 58 17.43 -0.63 -52.82
CA ALA A 58 17.86 0.75 -53.03
C ALA A 58 16.55 1.55 -53.19
N SER A 59 16.54 2.81 -52.71
CA SER A 59 15.77 3.98 -53.17
C SER A 59 14.38 3.84 -53.81
N GLY A 60 13.39 4.56 -53.26
CA GLY A 60 12.26 5.09 -54.03
C GLY A 60 11.07 5.61 -53.19
N THR A 61 10.93 6.93 -53.10
CA THR A 61 9.64 7.65 -52.94
C THR A 61 9.49 8.49 -54.23
N PRO A 62 8.28 8.75 -54.81
CA PRO A 62 7.14 9.40 -54.13
C PRO A 62 5.70 8.95 -54.55
N ASP A 63 4.74 9.09 -53.61
CA ASP A 63 3.34 9.63 -53.63
C ASP A 63 2.37 9.44 -54.84
N PRO A 64 1.09 9.91 -54.81
CA PRO A 64 -0.05 9.77 -53.86
C PRO A 64 -1.29 9.13 -54.56
N ALA A 65 -2.33 8.73 -53.78
CA ALA A 65 -3.78 8.93 -54.06
C ALA A 65 -4.70 7.87 -53.41
N ASP A 66 -5.53 8.32 -52.46
CA ASP A 66 -6.85 7.78 -52.10
C ASP A 66 -7.85 7.89 -53.29
N PRO A 67 -9.11 7.34 -53.27
CA PRO A 67 -9.86 6.70 -52.18
C PRO A 67 -10.65 5.42 -52.59
N ARG A 68 -11.25 4.70 -51.63
CA ARG A 68 -12.69 4.39 -51.58
C ARG A 68 -13.07 3.39 -50.48
N ALA A 69 -14.15 3.75 -49.79
CA ALA A 69 -14.81 3.06 -48.70
C ALA A 69 -15.55 1.76 -49.11
N SER A 70 -15.79 0.88 -48.14
CA SER A 70 -17.09 0.26 -47.90
C SER A 70 -17.18 -0.36 -46.50
N ALA A 71 -18.18 0.08 -45.75
CA ALA A 71 -18.64 -0.50 -44.49
C ALA A 71 -19.80 -1.49 -44.76
N SER A 72 -20.30 -2.12 -43.68
CA SER A 72 -21.46 -3.03 -43.54
C SER A 72 -21.20 -4.50 -43.91
N GLY A 73 -21.66 -5.51 -43.17
CA GLY A 73 -22.42 -5.63 -41.93
C GLY A 73 -22.43 -7.12 -41.55
N ALA A 74 -22.36 -7.44 -40.25
CA ALA A 74 -22.37 -8.83 -39.78
C ALA A 74 -23.70 -9.14 -39.10
N ALA A 75 -24.47 -10.05 -39.70
CA ALA A 75 -25.56 -10.77 -39.06
C ALA A 75 -25.30 -12.26 -39.29
N ALA A 76 -25.29 -13.04 -38.20
CA ALA A 76 -25.39 -14.49 -38.25
C ALA A 76 -26.23 -14.93 -37.05
N ALA A 77 -27.44 -15.42 -37.37
CA ALA A 77 -28.22 -16.31 -36.53
C ALA A 77 -27.76 -17.75 -36.81
N ASP A 78 -27.75 -18.60 -35.79
CA ASP A 78 -28.61 -19.79 -35.69
C ASP A 78 -28.16 -20.64 -34.50
N GLY A 79 -29.16 -21.17 -33.79
CA GLY A 79 -29.00 -22.01 -32.62
C GLY A 79 -29.17 -23.50 -32.91
N ASP A 80 -29.42 -24.20 -31.80
CA ASP A 80 -29.94 -25.56 -31.64
C ASP A 80 -28.92 -26.67 -31.31
N ALA A 81 -29.01 -27.16 -30.07
CA ALA A 81 -29.01 -28.59 -29.74
C ALA A 81 -29.41 -28.79 -28.26
N SER A 82 -30.62 -29.30 -28.04
CA SER A 82 -31.06 -29.93 -26.77
C SER A 82 -30.52 -31.37 -26.65
N PRO A 83 -30.60 -31.97 -25.45
CA PRO A 83 -31.19 -33.32 -25.40
C PRO A 83 -32.18 -33.56 -24.23
N ASP A 84 -33.27 -34.27 -24.55
CA ASP A 84 -34.13 -35.07 -23.66
C ASP A 84 -33.30 -36.14 -22.91
N GLY A 85 -33.62 -36.68 -21.73
CA GLY A 85 -34.90 -36.93 -21.06
C GLY A 85 -35.06 -38.45 -20.80
N SER A 86 -35.53 -38.83 -19.58
CA SER A 86 -35.92 -40.18 -19.04
C SER A 86 -34.98 -40.70 -17.93
N GLY A 87 -35.35 -41.07 -16.69
CA GLY A 87 -36.64 -41.34 -16.06
C GLY A 87 -36.75 -42.81 -15.61
N ALA A 88 -36.69 -43.12 -14.29
CA ALA A 88 -37.30 -44.32 -13.66
C ALA A 88 -37.20 -44.28 -12.12
N ALA A 89 -38.17 -44.93 -11.45
CA ALA A 89 -38.72 -44.58 -10.14
C ALA A 89 -38.65 -45.71 -9.07
N ALA A 90 -39.34 -45.44 -7.95
CA ALA A 90 -39.82 -46.30 -6.84
C ALA A 90 -38.94 -46.32 -5.57
N GLY A 91 -39.45 -46.24 -4.33
CA GLY A 91 -40.81 -46.11 -3.80
C GLY A 91 -40.85 -46.48 -2.30
N SER A 92 -41.93 -46.05 -1.62
CA SER A 92 -42.49 -46.55 -0.34
C SER A 92 -41.97 -46.03 1.01
N GLY A 93 -42.93 -45.63 1.87
CA GLY A 93 -42.79 -45.64 3.33
C GLY A 93 -43.42 -44.45 4.07
N THR A 94 -44.72 -44.54 4.38
CA THR A 94 -45.38 -43.63 5.35
C THR A 94 -45.49 -44.32 6.71
N SER A 95 -45.53 -43.49 7.77
CA SER A 95 -46.06 -43.71 9.13
C SER A 95 -45.03 -43.66 10.27
N GLY A 96 -45.30 -42.84 11.29
CA GLY A 96 -44.76 -43.05 12.63
C GLY A 96 -44.47 -41.77 13.42
N THR A 97 -45.51 -41.21 14.05
CA THR A 97 -45.38 -40.28 15.17
C THR A 97 -44.73 -40.97 16.36
N SER A 98 -43.71 -40.39 16.98
CA SER A 98 -43.33 -40.66 18.38
C SER A 98 -42.45 -39.52 18.91
N ASP A 99 -43.02 -38.80 19.87
CA ASP A 99 -42.33 -37.87 20.77
C ASP A 99 -41.14 -38.54 21.49
N ALA A 100 -40.03 -37.82 21.59
CA ALA A 100 -39.08 -37.96 22.69
C ALA A 100 -38.41 -36.61 22.98
N PRO A 101 -38.13 -36.29 24.26
CA PRO A 101 -37.94 -34.91 24.72
C PRO A 101 -36.48 -34.48 24.86
N SER A 102 -36.29 -33.16 24.75
CA SER A 102 -35.33 -32.32 25.47
C SER A 102 -33.82 -32.57 25.29
N ALA A 103 -33.15 -31.61 24.66
CA ALA A 103 -31.87 -31.10 25.16
C ALA A 103 -31.71 -29.63 24.74
N SER A 104 -31.83 -28.76 25.73
CA SER A 104 -31.24 -27.43 25.85
C SER A 104 -30.92 -26.70 24.54
N ALA A 105 -31.76 -25.73 24.19
CA ALA A 105 -31.32 -24.59 23.39
C ALA A 105 -30.26 -23.82 24.19
N GLU A 106 -29.01 -24.27 24.10
CA GLU A 106 -27.86 -23.42 24.38
C GLU A 106 -28.03 -22.17 23.51
N GLY A 107 -28.08 -21.02 24.19
CA GLY A 107 -28.40 -19.74 23.56
C GLY A 107 -27.57 -19.56 22.30
N ALA A 108 -28.24 -19.22 21.20
CA ALA A 108 -27.60 -18.89 19.96
C ALA A 108 -26.46 -17.90 20.26
N ALA A 109 -25.22 -18.37 20.10
CA ALA A 109 -24.07 -17.49 20.13
C ALA A 109 -24.36 -16.40 19.10
N ALA A 110 -24.45 -15.15 19.56
CA ALA A 110 -24.66 -14.04 18.66
C ALA A 110 -23.57 -14.11 17.60
N GLU A 111 -23.97 -14.25 16.33
CA GLU A 111 -23.02 -14.20 15.23
C GLU A 111 -22.27 -12.86 15.33
N PRO A 112 -20.93 -12.86 15.20
CA PRO A 112 -20.16 -11.63 15.21
C PRO A 112 -20.72 -10.70 14.14
N THR A 113 -21.20 -9.52 14.56
CA THR A 113 -21.65 -8.53 13.60
C THR A 113 -20.44 -8.04 12.80
N ALA A 114 -20.59 -8.01 11.48
CA ALA A 114 -19.50 -7.59 10.61
C ALA A 114 -19.23 -6.09 10.80
N PRO A 115 -17.96 -5.66 10.90
CA PRO A 115 -17.63 -4.26 11.16
C PRO A 115 -18.07 -3.36 10.00
N GLN A 116 -18.45 -2.12 10.31
CA GLN A 116 -18.87 -1.15 9.29
C GLN A 116 -17.68 -0.70 8.44
N VAL A 117 -17.76 -0.94 7.13
CA VAL A 117 -16.76 -0.54 6.12
C VAL A 117 -17.00 0.86 5.58
N ARG A 118 -15.92 1.63 5.41
CA ARG A 118 -15.88 2.87 4.63
C ARG A 118 -14.62 2.95 3.78
N GLY A 119 -14.76 3.31 2.51
CA GLY A 119 -13.65 3.53 1.58
C GLY A 119 -13.42 5.02 1.30
N TYR A 120 -12.16 5.41 1.15
CA TYR A 120 -11.72 6.75 0.76
C TYR A 120 -10.63 6.61 -0.30
N SER A 121 -10.88 7.12 -1.50
CA SER A 121 -9.95 7.02 -2.61
C SER A 121 -9.02 8.22 -2.69
N GLY A 122 -7.77 7.99 -3.09
CA GLY A 122 -6.81 9.07 -3.38
C GLY A 122 -6.51 9.98 -2.19
N VAL A 123 -6.54 9.44 -0.97
CA VAL A 123 -6.09 10.19 0.21
C VAL A 123 -4.58 10.42 0.08
N SER A 124 -4.12 11.63 0.42
CA SER A 124 -2.72 12.00 0.31
C SER A 124 -2.20 12.43 1.68
N VAL A 125 -0.98 11.99 2.00
CA VAL A 125 -0.20 12.42 3.16
C VAL A 125 1.16 12.93 2.71
N ASP A 126 1.55 14.08 3.25
CA ASP A 126 2.83 14.76 3.02
C ASP A 126 3.31 15.44 4.31
N ALA A 127 4.37 16.25 4.24
CA ALA A 127 4.91 16.94 5.41
C ALA A 127 3.97 18.04 5.96
N GLU A 128 3.02 18.52 5.16
CA GLU A 128 2.11 19.62 5.50
C GLU A 128 0.77 19.14 6.02
N ASN A 129 0.45 17.85 5.86
CA ASN A 129 -0.82 17.29 6.30
C ASN A 129 -0.74 15.88 6.88
N SER A 130 -1.88 15.42 7.37
CA SER A 130 -2.14 14.04 7.77
C SER A 130 -3.55 13.67 7.35
N VAL A 131 -3.91 12.40 7.45
CA VAL A 131 -5.26 11.91 7.13
C VAL A 131 -5.90 11.33 8.38
N SER A 132 -7.17 11.68 8.64
CA SER A 132 -7.94 11.01 9.68
C SER A 132 -8.57 9.73 9.16
N LEU A 133 -8.43 8.65 9.91
CA LEU A 133 -9.13 7.40 9.65
C LEU A 133 -10.64 7.55 9.86
N SER A 134 -11.11 8.54 10.64
CA SER A 134 -12.53 8.74 10.98
C SER A 134 -13.43 9.13 9.79
N ASP A 135 -12.89 9.88 8.84
CA ASP A 135 -13.63 10.42 7.71
C ASP A 135 -12.80 10.54 6.43
N GLY A 136 -11.56 10.04 6.43
CA GLY A 136 -10.66 10.07 5.29
C GLY A 136 -10.16 11.46 4.90
N ARG A 137 -10.50 12.50 5.68
CA ARG A 137 -10.16 13.88 5.32
C ARG A 137 -8.77 14.25 5.78
N SER A 138 -8.17 15.15 5.01
CA SER A 138 -6.92 15.82 5.37
C SER A 138 -7.09 16.64 6.65
N ARG A 139 -6.01 16.67 7.44
CA ARG A 139 -5.85 17.36 8.72
C ARG A 139 -4.46 17.97 8.76
N LYS A 140 -4.22 18.87 9.71
CA LYS A 140 -2.84 19.32 9.99
C LYS A 140 -1.99 18.12 10.46
N PRO A 141 -0.65 18.16 10.34
CA PRO A 141 0.20 17.00 10.60
C PRO A 141 -0.05 16.32 11.96
N SER A 142 -0.29 17.09 13.02
CA SER A 142 -0.52 16.58 14.38
C SER A 142 -1.99 16.27 14.73
N GLU A 143 -2.92 16.42 13.79
CA GLU A 143 -4.38 16.33 14.02
C GLU A 143 -5.01 15.09 13.36
N GLY A 144 -4.27 14.34 12.55
CA GLY A 144 -4.75 13.12 11.88
C GLY A 144 -4.16 11.85 12.46
N ASP A 145 -4.53 10.74 11.84
CA ASP A 145 -4.22 9.39 12.31
C ASP A 145 -3.11 8.71 11.49
N ILE A 146 -2.81 9.24 10.30
CA ILE A 146 -1.72 8.82 9.44
C ILE A 146 -1.02 10.07 8.92
N GLY A 147 0.24 10.26 9.29
CA GLY A 147 1.11 11.33 8.79
C GLY A 147 2.25 10.80 7.93
N PHE A 148 3.04 11.71 7.37
CA PHE A 148 4.21 11.43 6.55
C PHE A 148 5.38 12.29 7.02
N SER A 149 6.57 11.69 7.12
CA SER A 149 7.78 12.38 7.56
C SER A 149 9.03 11.82 6.89
N CYS A 150 9.99 12.69 6.58
CA CYS A 150 11.31 12.33 6.03
C CYS A 150 12.47 12.73 6.97
N ALA A 151 12.23 12.84 8.28
CA ALA A 151 13.17 13.43 9.23
C ALA A 151 14.37 12.54 9.64
N ARG A 152 14.34 11.23 9.36
CA ARG A 152 15.36 10.27 9.85
C ARG A 152 16.09 9.58 8.68
N ALA A 153 16.22 8.25 8.72
CA ALA A 153 16.92 7.43 7.75
C ALA A 153 16.17 7.23 6.42
N GLY A 154 15.21 8.11 6.10
CA GLY A 154 14.32 8.02 4.95
C GLY A 154 12.93 8.56 5.28
N CYS A 155 12.04 8.45 4.30
CA CYS A 155 10.62 8.79 4.46
C CYS A 155 9.83 7.62 5.04
N GLU A 156 8.89 7.92 5.93
CA GLU A 156 8.05 6.95 6.63
C GLU A 156 6.62 7.48 6.77
N LEU A 157 5.67 6.54 6.89
CA LEU A 157 4.38 6.85 7.52
C LEU A 157 4.58 6.87 9.03
N GLU A 158 3.91 7.78 9.72
CA GLU A 158 3.96 7.88 11.17
C GLU A 158 2.59 8.19 11.78
N SER A 159 2.40 7.80 13.04
CA SER A 159 1.19 8.09 13.79
C SER A 159 1.39 7.92 15.28
N ASP A 160 0.87 8.87 16.08
CA ASP A 160 0.81 8.72 17.54
C ASP A 160 -0.31 7.77 18.00
N THR A 161 -1.28 7.49 17.13
CA THR A 161 -2.52 6.78 17.50
C THR A 161 -2.69 5.45 16.78
N SER A 162 -1.91 5.20 15.74
CA SER A 162 -2.01 4.02 14.89
C SER A 162 -0.70 3.26 14.80
N VAL A 163 -0.79 1.93 14.71
CA VAL A 163 0.33 1.06 14.38
C VAL A 163 0.22 0.59 12.93
N PHE A 164 1.37 0.38 12.30
CA PHE A 164 1.47 0.01 10.88
C PHE A 164 2.15 -1.34 10.69
N VAL A 165 1.63 -2.12 9.75
CA VAL A 165 2.25 -3.37 9.28
C VAL A 165 2.16 -3.40 7.75
N ARG A 166 3.29 -3.56 7.08
CA ARG A 166 3.30 -3.82 5.64
C ARG A 166 2.94 -5.29 5.39
N MET A 167 2.02 -5.50 4.46
CA MET A 167 1.73 -6.82 3.92
C MET A 167 2.72 -7.15 2.80
N TYR A 168 3.22 -8.38 2.81
CA TYR A 168 4.14 -8.90 1.80
C TYR A 168 3.48 -10.09 1.11
N GLY A 169 3.69 -10.22 -0.21
CA GLY A 169 3.13 -11.29 -1.02
C GLY A 169 2.13 -10.76 -2.05
N GLU A 170 1.15 -11.59 -2.38
CA GLU A 170 0.08 -11.25 -3.32
C GLU A 170 -0.89 -10.24 -2.68
N PRO A 171 -1.30 -9.18 -3.40
CA PRO A 171 -2.29 -8.23 -2.90
C PRO A 171 -3.65 -8.89 -2.61
N GLY A 172 -4.46 -8.25 -1.77
CA GLY A 172 -5.79 -8.73 -1.40
C GLY A 172 -5.99 -8.86 0.12
N ALA A 173 -5.20 -8.17 0.94
CA ALA A 173 -5.37 -8.19 2.39
C ALA A 173 -6.80 -7.80 2.80
N THR A 174 -7.37 -8.57 3.70
CA THR A 174 -8.74 -8.39 4.20
C THR A 174 -8.76 -7.74 5.58
N TYR A 175 -9.96 -7.49 6.11
CA TYR A 175 -10.15 -7.10 7.50
C TYR A 175 -9.47 -8.06 8.47
N ASP A 176 -9.68 -9.36 8.28
CA ASP A 176 -9.19 -10.39 9.20
C ASP A 176 -7.67 -10.48 9.16
N ASP A 177 -7.06 -10.34 7.97
CA ASP A 177 -5.60 -10.24 7.84
C ASP A 177 -5.08 -9.03 8.60
N CYS A 178 -5.63 -7.84 8.32
CA CYS A 178 -5.16 -6.63 8.98
C CYS A 178 -5.38 -6.66 10.49
N ARG A 179 -6.49 -7.21 10.97
CA ARG A 179 -6.75 -7.42 12.40
C ARG A 179 -5.71 -8.36 13.01
N LEU A 180 -5.42 -9.49 12.35
CA LEU A 180 -4.47 -10.50 12.83
C LEU A 180 -3.04 -9.94 12.90
N PHE A 181 -2.55 -9.38 11.79
CA PHE A 181 -1.16 -8.92 11.69
C PHE A 181 -0.87 -7.69 12.55
N THR A 182 -1.87 -6.83 12.79
CA THR A 182 -1.69 -5.66 13.65
C THR A 182 -1.94 -5.94 15.14
N ALA A 183 -2.51 -7.10 15.52
CA ALA A 183 -2.94 -7.41 16.89
C ALA A 183 -1.87 -7.15 17.96
N HIS A 184 -0.61 -7.49 17.64
CA HIS A 184 0.54 -7.31 18.53
C HIS A 184 1.59 -6.33 18.00
N ALA A 185 1.30 -5.66 16.88
CA ALA A 185 2.18 -4.64 16.33
C ALA A 185 2.30 -3.46 17.30
N LYS A 186 3.52 -2.94 17.42
CA LYS A 186 3.86 -1.78 18.27
C LYS A 186 4.54 -0.65 17.48
N SER A 187 4.78 -0.85 16.18
CA SER A 187 5.46 0.13 15.36
C SER A 187 4.48 1.21 14.94
N HIS A 188 4.72 2.42 15.43
CA HIS A 188 4.01 3.64 15.09
C HIS A 188 4.59 4.35 13.87
N SER A 189 5.64 3.78 13.28
CA SER A 189 6.18 4.25 12.01
C SER A 189 6.48 3.10 11.05
N LEU A 190 6.44 3.40 9.75
CA LEU A 190 6.70 2.45 8.68
C LEU A 190 7.58 3.08 7.59
N PRO A 191 8.85 2.67 7.47
CA PRO A 191 9.74 3.15 6.41
C PRO A 191 9.20 2.81 5.01
N LEU A 192 9.13 3.82 4.15
CA LEU A 192 8.56 3.71 2.80
C LEU A 192 9.57 3.28 1.72
N ALA A 193 10.81 2.98 2.11
CA ALA A 193 11.88 2.59 1.18
C ALA A 193 11.48 1.42 0.28
N ALA A 194 10.85 0.39 0.84
CA ALA A 194 10.38 -0.79 0.11
C ALA A 194 8.85 -0.76 -0.20
N ALA A 195 8.19 0.41 -0.08
CA ALA A 195 6.83 0.58 -0.57
C ALA A 195 6.84 1.09 -2.02
N SER A 196 5.89 0.60 -2.81
CA SER A 196 5.62 0.98 -4.20
C SER A 196 4.10 1.03 -4.43
N ALA A 197 3.68 1.42 -5.63
CA ALA A 197 2.28 1.24 -6.04
C ALA A 197 1.83 -0.22 -5.81
N GLY A 198 0.62 -0.40 -5.30
CA GLY A 198 0.05 -1.71 -4.93
C GLY A 198 0.54 -2.25 -3.57
N THR A 199 1.45 -1.57 -2.87
CA THR A 199 1.83 -2.00 -1.51
C THR A 199 0.64 -1.83 -0.56
N GLU A 200 0.28 -2.93 0.09
CA GLU A 200 -0.77 -2.98 1.11
C GLU A 200 -0.18 -2.81 2.51
N ILE A 201 -0.78 -1.90 3.28
CA ILE A 201 -0.36 -1.56 4.62
C ILE A 201 -1.57 -1.65 5.53
N CYS A 202 -1.52 -2.60 6.46
CA CYS A 202 -2.51 -2.72 7.51
C CYS A 202 -2.22 -1.72 8.63
N VAL A 203 -3.27 -1.04 9.07
CA VAL A 203 -3.24 -0.02 10.09
C VAL A 203 -4.23 -0.39 11.19
N ARG A 204 -3.82 -0.28 12.44
CA ARG A 204 -4.74 -0.38 13.58
C ARG A 204 -4.65 0.87 14.41
N HIS A 205 -5.79 1.54 14.55
CA HIS A 205 -5.91 2.70 15.40
C HIS A 205 -6.24 2.28 16.85
N ARG A 206 -5.83 3.10 17.82
CA ARG A 206 -6.03 2.84 19.26
C ARG A 206 -7.48 2.67 19.71
N ASN A 207 -8.44 3.18 18.94
CA ASN A 207 -9.88 2.99 19.22
C ASN A 207 -10.41 1.62 18.75
N GLY A 208 -9.57 0.79 18.14
CA GLY A 208 -9.94 -0.51 17.60
C GLY A 208 -10.28 -0.52 16.12
N ASP A 209 -10.36 0.64 15.45
CA ASP A 209 -10.56 0.69 14.01
C ASP A 209 -9.38 0.01 13.29
N ILE A 210 -9.71 -0.83 12.32
CA ILE A 210 -8.74 -1.47 11.42
C ILE A 210 -8.85 -0.77 10.07
N ALA A 211 -7.73 -0.56 9.40
CA ALA A 211 -7.72 -0.02 8.06
C ALA A 211 -6.69 -0.72 7.19
N LEU A 212 -6.98 -0.70 5.89
CA LEU A 212 -6.07 -1.10 4.82
C LEU A 212 -5.77 0.12 3.98
N LEU A 213 -4.49 0.45 3.88
CA LEU A 213 -3.98 1.51 3.02
C LEU A 213 -3.24 0.86 1.84
N VAL A 214 -3.68 1.17 0.62
CA VAL A 214 -3.09 0.67 -0.63
C VAL A 214 -2.41 1.82 -1.33
N VAL A 215 -1.08 1.78 -1.41
CA VAL A 215 -0.29 2.85 -2.03
C VAL A 215 -0.61 2.92 -3.52
N GLN A 216 -1.00 4.11 -3.99
CA GLN A 216 -1.22 4.40 -5.41
C GLN A 216 0.03 5.06 -6.01
N VAL A 217 0.50 6.13 -5.37
CA VAL A 217 1.66 6.89 -5.82
C VAL A 217 2.54 7.20 -4.62
N LYS A 218 3.85 7.10 -4.81
CA LYS A 218 4.85 7.47 -3.81
C LYS A 218 5.93 8.33 -4.46
N SER A 219 6.15 9.52 -3.89
CA SER A 219 7.33 10.33 -4.18
C SER A 219 8.10 10.54 -2.89
N THR A 220 9.28 9.95 -2.76
CA THR A 220 10.13 10.07 -1.56
C THR A 220 11.58 10.37 -1.91
N ALA A 221 11.84 10.82 -3.14
CA ALA A 221 13.20 11.13 -3.61
C ALA A 221 13.70 12.48 -3.08
N MET A 222 12.80 13.43 -2.86
CA MET A 222 13.08 14.73 -2.27
C MET A 222 12.29 14.86 -0.96
N PRO A 223 12.95 15.06 0.19
CA PRO A 223 12.28 15.16 1.49
C PRO A 223 11.21 16.26 1.55
N ASP A 224 11.49 17.44 1.01
CA ASP A 224 10.62 18.62 1.12
C ASP A 224 9.37 18.56 0.24
N LEU A 225 9.35 17.68 -0.76
CA LEU A 225 8.23 17.47 -1.70
C LEU A 225 7.72 16.02 -1.64
N GLY A 226 8.06 15.31 -0.55
CA GLY A 226 7.72 13.92 -0.37
C GLY A 226 6.24 13.75 -0.06
N PHE A 227 5.60 12.74 -0.66
CA PHE A 227 4.22 12.39 -0.37
C PHE A 227 3.91 10.91 -0.68
N VAL A 228 2.81 10.44 -0.09
CA VAL A 228 2.15 9.18 -0.43
C VAL A 228 0.68 9.47 -0.73
N MET A 229 0.23 9.02 -1.89
CA MET A 229 -1.19 8.95 -2.23
C MET A 229 -1.63 7.49 -2.19
N ALA A 230 -2.78 7.21 -1.60
CA ALA A 230 -3.27 5.87 -1.37
C ALA A 230 -4.80 5.80 -1.39
N ASP A 231 -5.32 4.59 -1.57
CA ASP A 231 -6.70 4.28 -1.24
C ASP A 231 -6.76 3.71 0.18
N LEU A 232 -7.81 4.06 0.91
CA LEU A 232 -7.98 3.72 2.31
C LEU A 232 -9.33 3.04 2.52
N THR A 233 -9.31 1.83 3.05
CA THR A 233 -10.51 1.13 3.54
C THR A 233 -10.46 1.05 5.05
N VAL A 234 -11.52 1.44 5.75
CA VAL A 234 -11.60 1.46 7.21
C VAL A 234 -12.77 0.62 7.68
N TRP A 235 -12.49 -0.34 8.56
CA TRP A 235 -13.45 -1.14 9.31
C TRP A 235 -13.56 -0.57 10.72
N ARG A 236 -14.74 -0.03 11.05
CA ARG A 236 -14.98 0.56 12.37
C ARG A 236 -15.09 -0.51 13.43
N ALA A 237 -14.45 -0.28 14.57
CA ALA A 237 -14.75 -1.04 15.76
C ALA A 237 -16.21 -0.86 16.14
N GLU A 238 -16.83 -1.93 16.60
CA GLU A 238 -18.16 -1.84 17.18
C GLU A 238 -18.09 -1.03 18.47
N LYS A 239 -19.08 -0.16 18.67
CA LYS A 239 -19.24 0.52 19.95
C LYS A 239 -19.82 -0.51 20.93
N GLY A 240 -18.96 -1.05 21.79
CA GLY A 240 -19.37 -1.82 22.96
C GLY A 240 -20.12 -0.98 23.98
#